data_AF-A0A0D0C4M2-F1
#
_entry.id   AF-A0A0D0C4M2-F1
#
_cell.length_a   1.000
_cell.length_b   1.000
_cell.length_c   1.000
_cell.angle_alpha   90.00
_cell.angle_beta   90.00
_cell.angle_gamma   90.00
#
_symmetry.space_group_name_H-M   'P 1'
#
loop_
_entity.id
_entity.type
_entity.pdbx_description
1 polymer ?
#
loop_
_entity_poly.entity_id
_entity_poly.type
_entity_poly.pdbx_seq_one_letter_code
_entity_poly.pdbx_strand_id
1 'polypeptide(L)'
;MPNCSYSRPKFAIASLSLGTNTYHDLPTKIRLTSDLGYDGIEIFIPDFEKFVDEVREGKHGHLLTGSVTSLSSSELELACATAIHDLCESLDLEIPLLQPFRDFENFRSQAQIDAKLADAERWLRIMPAMKCDLLLVCSNHIPAPYPISEEFTLEMYYDAQVDAFRQLGALTEKYGVRIGYEPLSWGTVVHNWMQVWDIVKRVERENVGVLLDSFNTL
;
A
#
# COMPACT_ATOMS: atom_id res chain seq x y z
N MET A 1 43.00 9.52 -2.77
CA MET A 1 41.68 10.01 -3.19
C MET A 1 40.63 9.11 -2.56
N PRO A 2 39.57 9.62 -1.91
CA PRO A 2 38.51 8.76 -1.43
C PRO A 2 37.73 8.22 -2.64
N ASN A 3 37.62 6.90 -2.75
CA ASN A 3 36.75 6.23 -3.71
C ASN A 3 35.30 6.60 -3.38
N CYS A 4 34.76 7.62 -4.05
CA CYS A 4 33.33 7.89 -4.05
C CYS A 4 32.67 6.89 -5.00
N SER A 5 32.42 5.68 -4.49
CA SER A 5 31.60 4.68 -5.14
C SER A 5 30.15 5.16 -5.09
N TYR A 6 29.66 5.81 -6.14
CA TYR A 6 28.23 6.03 -6.31
C TYR A 6 27.56 4.66 -6.45
N SER A 7 26.79 4.24 -5.44
CA SER A 7 25.90 3.09 -5.59
C SER A 7 24.87 3.42 -6.66
N ARG A 8 24.66 2.50 -7.61
CA ARG A 8 23.58 2.66 -8.60
C ARG A 8 22.24 2.85 -7.89
N PRO A 9 21.29 3.60 -8.47
CA PRO A 9 19.93 3.64 -7.96
C PRO A 9 19.33 2.23 -7.87
N LYS A 10 18.53 1.99 -6.84
CA LYS A 10 17.71 0.79 -6.73
C LYS A 10 16.43 0.98 -7.54
N PHE A 11 16.01 -0.05 -8.26
CA PHE A 11 14.78 -0.04 -9.04
C PHE A 11 13.87 -1.17 -8.59
N ALA A 12 12.60 -0.84 -8.36
CA ALA A 12 11.55 -1.80 -8.11
C ALA A 12 10.48 -1.72 -9.21
N ILE A 13 9.69 -2.78 -9.33
CA ILE A 13 8.54 -2.85 -10.23
C ILE A 13 7.30 -3.24 -9.46
N ALA A 14 6.16 -2.62 -9.76
CA ALA A 14 4.89 -3.01 -9.18
C ALA A 14 4.42 -4.36 -9.74
N SER A 15 3.95 -5.24 -8.87
CA SER A 15 3.45 -6.56 -9.27
C SER A 15 2.27 -6.47 -10.26
N LEU A 16 1.50 -5.38 -10.23
CA LEU A 16 0.42 -5.13 -11.21
C LEU A 16 0.97 -4.87 -12.64
N SER A 17 2.18 -4.32 -12.75
CA SER A 17 2.85 -4.05 -14.03
C SER A 17 3.36 -5.31 -14.71
N LEU A 18 3.40 -6.44 -13.99
CA LEU A 18 3.80 -7.76 -14.49
C LEU A 18 2.60 -8.61 -14.94
N GLY A 19 1.47 -7.96 -15.23
CA GLY A 19 0.25 -8.59 -15.74
C GLY A 19 -0.81 -8.83 -14.67
N THR A 20 -2.02 -9.16 -15.10
CA THR A 20 -3.16 -9.38 -14.19
C THR A 20 -3.01 -10.67 -13.38
N ASN A 21 -3.43 -10.64 -12.11
CA ASN A 21 -3.57 -11.81 -11.22
C ASN A 21 -4.59 -12.86 -11.69
N THR A 22 -5.34 -12.56 -12.75
CA THR A 22 -6.19 -13.54 -13.41
C THR A 22 -5.37 -14.62 -14.12
N TYR A 23 -4.18 -14.27 -14.63
CA TYR A 23 -3.35 -15.16 -15.44
C TYR A 23 -1.94 -15.37 -14.88
N HIS A 24 -1.47 -14.48 -14.01
CA HIS A 24 -0.11 -14.51 -13.46
C HIS A 24 -0.17 -14.44 -11.94
N ASP A 25 0.21 -15.54 -11.27
CA ASP A 25 0.26 -15.57 -9.82
C ASP A 25 1.43 -14.73 -9.25
N LEU A 26 1.31 -14.34 -7.99
CA LEU A 26 2.29 -13.48 -7.33
C LEU A 26 3.69 -14.14 -7.22
N PRO A 27 3.84 -15.44 -6.88
CA PRO A 27 5.15 -16.09 -6.89
C PRO A 27 5.86 -16.06 -8.24
N THR A 28 5.12 -16.23 -9.34
CA THR A 28 5.68 -16.13 -10.70
C THR A 28 6.16 -14.72 -10.99
N LYS A 29 5.36 -13.70 -10.63
CA LYS A 29 5.76 -12.30 -10.77
C LYS A 29 7.05 -11.98 -10.01
N ILE A 30 7.18 -12.47 -8.77
CA ILE A 30 8.38 -12.27 -7.94
C ILE A 30 9.62 -12.89 -8.60
N ARG A 31 9.53 -14.12 -9.10
CA ARG A 31 10.64 -14.78 -9.80
C ARG A 31 11.05 -14.01 -11.06
N LEU A 32 10.07 -13.58 -11.85
CA LEU A 32 10.33 -12.76 -13.04
C LEU A 32 11.00 -11.43 -12.70
N THR A 33 10.63 -10.78 -11.59
CA THR A 33 11.28 -9.55 -11.13
C THR A 33 12.79 -9.75 -10.92
N SER A 34 13.18 -10.86 -10.27
CA SER A 34 14.59 -11.21 -10.06
C SER A 34 15.30 -11.53 -11.38
N ASP A 35 14.68 -12.33 -12.25
CA ASP A 35 15.22 -12.68 -13.57
C ASP A 35 15.46 -11.45 -14.47
N LEU A 36 14.65 -10.40 -14.30
CA LEU A 36 14.78 -9.12 -15.02
C LEU A 36 15.80 -8.15 -14.39
N GLY A 37 16.37 -8.49 -13.23
CA GLY A 37 17.44 -7.73 -12.58
C GLY A 37 16.98 -6.50 -11.78
N TYR A 38 15.72 -6.46 -11.35
CA TYR A 38 15.24 -5.45 -10.39
C TYR A 38 15.79 -5.71 -8.99
N ASP A 39 15.81 -4.68 -8.16
CA ASP A 39 16.22 -4.75 -6.75
C ASP A 39 15.04 -5.04 -5.81
N GLY A 40 13.81 -4.91 -6.30
CA GLY A 40 12.62 -5.14 -5.49
C GLY A 40 11.32 -5.21 -6.27
N ILE A 41 10.27 -5.60 -5.56
CA ILE A 41 8.90 -5.69 -6.09
C ILE A 41 7.93 -4.97 -5.15
N GLU A 42 7.15 -4.04 -5.70
CA GLU A 42 6.07 -3.39 -4.96
C GLU A 42 4.85 -4.33 -5.00
N ILE A 43 4.26 -4.60 -3.85
CA ILE A 43 3.15 -5.56 -3.74
C ILE A 43 1.84 -4.82 -3.96
N PHE A 44 1.16 -5.17 -5.05
CA PHE A 44 -0.21 -4.75 -5.29
C PHE A 44 -1.15 -5.57 -4.40
N ILE A 45 -1.96 -4.91 -3.56
CA ILE A 45 -2.86 -5.54 -2.58
C ILE A 45 -3.74 -6.63 -3.25
N PRO A 46 -4.39 -6.40 -4.40
CA PRO A 46 -5.14 -7.46 -5.08
C PRO A 46 -4.31 -8.67 -5.55
N ASP A 47 -3.01 -8.51 -5.83
CA ASP A 47 -2.14 -9.65 -6.13
C ASP A 47 -1.89 -10.48 -4.85
N PHE A 48 -1.69 -9.81 -3.71
CA PHE A 48 -1.53 -10.47 -2.42
C PHE A 48 -2.81 -11.18 -1.97
N GLU A 49 -3.98 -10.54 -2.09
CA GLU A 49 -5.26 -11.17 -1.76
C GLU A 49 -5.50 -12.40 -2.64
N LYS A 50 -5.19 -12.31 -3.93
CA LYS A 50 -5.28 -13.47 -4.84
C LYS A 50 -4.34 -14.60 -4.42
N PHE A 51 -3.12 -14.28 -3.99
CA PHE A 51 -2.19 -15.28 -3.47
C PHE A 51 -2.73 -15.97 -2.22
N VAL A 52 -3.32 -15.22 -1.28
CA VAL A 52 -3.98 -15.79 -0.08
C VAL A 52 -5.10 -16.77 -0.47
N ASP A 53 -5.93 -16.40 -1.45
CA ASP A 53 -6.99 -17.27 -1.95
C ASP A 53 -6.43 -18.54 -2.62
N GLU A 54 -5.37 -18.42 -3.42
CA GLU A 54 -4.70 -19.57 -4.03
C GLU A 54 -4.11 -20.53 -3.00
N VAL A 55 -3.51 -20.00 -1.93
CA VAL A 55 -3.02 -20.81 -0.80
C VAL A 55 -4.18 -21.53 -0.11
N ARG A 56 -5.32 -20.85 0.09
CA ARG A 56 -6.53 -21.46 0.65
C ARG A 56 -7.09 -22.58 -0.24
N GLU A 57 -6.94 -22.44 -1.57
CA GLU A 57 -7.29 -23.47 -2.57
C GLU A 57 -6.27 -24.63 -2.62
N GLY A 58 -5.21 -24.61 -1.81
CA GLY A 58 -4.19 -25.65 -1.75
C GLY A 58 -3.05 -25.48 -2.77
N LYS A 59 -2.97 -24.34 -3.46
CA LYS A 59 -1.82 -23.98 -4.29
C LYS A 59 -0.69 -23.44 -3.43
N HIS A 60 0.51 -23.37 -3.99
CA HIS A 60 1.69 -22.75 -3.36
C HIS A 60 2.10 -23.30 -1.98
N GLY A 61 1.56 -24.45 -1.54
CA GLY A 61 1.84 -24.99 -0.20
C GLY A 61 3.33 -25.25 0.09
N HIS A 62 4.16 -25.38 -0.94
CA HIS A 62 5.62 -25.47 -0.82
C HIS A 62 6.30 -24.19 -0.32
N LEU A 63 5.62 -23.04 -0.39
CA LEU A 63 6.10 -21.76 0.14
C LEU A 63 5.70 -21.53 1.61
N LEU A 64 4.78 -22.35 2.14
CA LEU A 64 4.23 -22.15 3.49
C LEU A 64 4.87 -23.14 4.46
N THR A 65 5.13 -22.67 5.68
CA THR A 65 5.56 -23.53 6.78
C THR A 65 4.36 -23.96 7.63
N GLY A 66 4.09 -25.28 7.69
CA GLY A 66 3.04 -25.84 8.55
C GLY A 66 1.70 -26.08 7.85
N SER A 67 0.68 -26.45 8.64
CA SER A 67 -0.64 -26.83 8.13
C SER A 67 -1.55 -25.62 7.97
N VAL A 68 -1.86 -25.26 6.72
CA VAL A 68 -2.72 -24.12 6.35
C VAL A 68 -4.19 -24.31 6.76
N THR A 69 -4.68 -25.55 6.78
CA THR A 69 -6.12 -25.87 6.91
C THR A 69 -6.76 -25.49 8.24
N SER A 70 -5.97 -25.17 9.26
CA SER A 70 -6.45 -24.80 10.60
C SER A 70 -6.29 -23.31 10.92
N LEU A 71 -5.73 -22.51 10.01
CA LEU A 71 -5.47 -21.09 10.25
C LEU A 71 -6.76 -20.26 10.12
N SER A 72 -6.95 -19.33 11.04
CA SER A 72 -7.90 -18.23 10.85
C SER A 72 -7.48 -17.35 9.66
N SER A 73 -8.40 -16.54 9.12
CA SER A 73 -8.08 -15.66 7.99
C SER A 73 -6.88 -14.74 8.26
N SER A 74 -6.78 -14.18 9.47
CA SER A 74 -5.65 -13.31 9.85
C SER A 74 -4.34 -14.06 10.00
N GLU A 75 -4.35 -15.29 10.51
CA GLU A 75 -3.15 -16.12 10.61
C GLU A 75 -2.67 -16.57 9.23
N LEU A 76 -3.61 -16.85 8.32
CA LEU A 76 -3.29 -17.18 6.93
C LEU A 76 -2.66 -15.99 6.20
N GLU A 77 -3.21 -14.78 6.34
CA GLU A 77 -2.63 -13.57 5.77
C GLU A 77 -1.21 -13.33 6.29
N LEU A 78 -1.00 -13.49 7.60
CA LEU A 78 0.32 -13.34 8.19
C LEU A 78 1.31 -14.41 7.66
N ALA A 79 0.89 -15.67 7.55
CA ALA A 79 1.71 -16.73 6.98
C ALA A 79 2.04 -16.49 5.51
N CYS A 80 1.08 -15.98 4.73
CA CYS A 80 1.30 -15.61 3.33
C CYS A 80 2.25 -14.42 3.20
N ALA A 81 2.14 -13.42 4.09
CA ALA A 81 3.05 -12.28 4.12
C ALA A 81 4.49 -12.71 4.37
N THR A 82 4.72 -13.60 5.34
CA THR A 82 6.04 -14.20 5.59
C THR A 82 6.52 -15.00 4.37
N ALA A 83 5.68 -15.84 3.76
CA ALA A 83 6.08 -16.64 2.60
C ALA A 83 6.48 -15.78 1.38
N ILE A 84 5.80 -14.66 1.16
CA ILE A 84 6.16 -13.70 0.10
C ILE A 84 7.48 -13.01 0.42
N HIS A 85 7.70 -12.60 1.67
CA HIS A 85 8.99 -12.07 2.10
C HIS A 85 10.12 -13.07 1.88
N ASP A 86 9.97 -14.30 2.37
CA ASP A 86 11.02 -15.33 2.29
C ASP A 86 11.33 -15.69 0.83
N LEU A 87 10.32 -15.68 -0.04
CA LEU A 87 10.53 -15.84 -1.48
C LEU A 87 11.34 -14.67 -2.07
N CYS A 88 10.97 -13.43 -1.75
CA CYS A 88 11.73 -12.25 -2.18
C CYS A 88 13.17 -12.27 -1.67
N GLU A 89 13.38 -12.56 -0.38
CA GLU A 89 14.70 -12.65 0.25
C GLU A 89 15.56 -13.74 -0.40
N SER A 90 14.99 -14.90 -0.73
CA SER A 90 15.71 -15.98 -1.43
C SER A 90 16.16 -15.63 -2.85
N LEU A 91 15.65 -14.53 -3.40
CA LEU A 91 15.90 -14.02 -4.75
C LEU A 91 16.60 -12.65 -4.73
N ASP A 92 17.11 -12.23 -3.57
CA ASP A 92 17.77 -10.93 -3.34
C ASP A 92 16.87 -9.72 -3.70
N LEU A 93 15.55 -9.84 -3.49
CA LEU A 93 14.57 -8.78 -3.73
C LEU A 93 14.06 -8.15 -2.43
N GLU A 94 13.91 -6.82 -2.43
CA GLU A 94 13.22 -6.08 -1.37
C GLU A 94 11.73 -5.88 -1.70
N ILE A 95 10.92 -5.65 -0.66
CA ILE A 95 9.52 -5.20 -0.80
C ILE A 95 9.43 -3.75 -0.32
N PRO A 96 9.65 -2.75 -1.20
CA PRO A 96 9.75 -1.35 -0.78
C PRO A 96 8.39 -0.68 -0.56
N LEU A 97 7.30 -1.26 -1.06
CA LEU A 97 5.98 -0.62 -1.05
C LEU A 97 4.84 -1.64 -1.09
N LEU A 98 3.85 -1.47 -0.21
CA LEU A 98 2.54 -2.11 -0.29
C LEU A 98 1.53 -1.10 -0.82
N GLN A 99 0.77 -1.45 -1.86
CA GLN A 99 -0.11 -0.48 -2.51
C GLN A 99 -1.31 -1.09 -3.23
N PRO A 100 -2.31 -0.26 -3.59
CA PRO A 100 -2.71 0.94 -2.90
C PRO A 100 -3.75 0.59 -1.83
N PHE A 101 -3.67 1.23 -0.67
CA PHE A 101 -4.81 1.32 0.23
C PHE A 101 -5.77 2.38 -0.32
N ARG A 102 -7.00 1.95 -0.64
CA ARG A 102 -8.01 2.77 -1.30
C ARG A 102 -9.12 3.18 -0.35
N ASP A 103 -9.96 4.10 -0.81
CA ASP A 103 -11.18 4.56 -0.16
C ASP A 103 -10.94 5.19 1.23
N PHE A 104 -9.77 5.79 1.44
CA PHE A 104 -9.41 6.55 2.64
C PHE A 104 -9.68 8.05 2.49
N GLU A 105 -10.87 8.43 2.04
CA GLU A 105 -11.25 9.84 1.90
C GLU A 105 -12.75 10.07 2.11
N ASN A 106 -13.18 11.34 2.03
CA ASN A 106 -14.58 11.75 2.04
C ASN A 106 -15.32 11.42 3.35
N PHE A 107 -14.60 11.50 4.46
CA PHE A 107 -15.15 11.25 5.78
C PHE A 107 -16.14 12.33 6.20
N ARG A 108 -17.26 11.90 6.80
CA ARG A 108 -18.36 12.71 7.33
C ARG A 108 -18.58 12.49 8.82
N SER A 109 -17.94 11.47 9.41
CA SER A 109 -18.03 11.18 10.83
C SER A 109 -16.82 10.39 11.32
N GLN A 110 -16.54 10.48 12.62
CA GLN A 110 -15.48 9.70 13.27
C GLN A 110 -15.68 8.18 13.06
N ALA A 111 -16.92 7.70 13.07
CA ALA A 111 -17.20 6.28 12.86
C ALA A 111 -16.75 5.77 11.47
N GLN A 112 -16.78 6.61 10.43
CA GLN A 112 -16.26 6.24 9.11
C GLN A 112 -14.72 6.19 9.11
N ILE A 113 -14.08 7.11 9.83
CA ILE A 113 -12.62 7.09 10.03
C ILE A 113 -12.23 5.81 10.79
N ASP A 114 -12.87 5.52 11.91
CA ASP A 114 -12.60 4.33 12.74
C ASP A 114 -12.72 3.03 11.94
N ALA A 115 -13.76 2.91 11.11
CA ALA A 115 -13.96 1.75 10.24
C ALA A 115 -12.80 1.60 9.24
N LYS A 116 -12.36 2.70 8.61
CA LYS A 116 -11.25 2.68 7.65
C LYS A 116 -9.88 2.50 8.31
N LEU A 117 -9.71 2.96 9.55
CA LEU A 117 -8.51 2.66 10.35
C LEU A 117 -8.44 1.16 10.70
N ALA A 118 -9.58 0.52 10.98
CA ALA A 118 -9.63 -0.93 11.19
C ALA A 118 -9.27 -1.71 9.91
N ASP A 119 -9.75 -1.26 8.75
CA ASP A 119 -9.34 -1.81 7.44
C ASP A 119 -7.84 -1.63 7.20
N ALA A 120 -7.27 -0.46 7.51
CA ALA A 120 -5.84 -0.21 7.40
C ALA A 120 -5.03 -1.12 8.36
N GLU A 121 -5.50 -1.31 9.59
CA GLU A 121 -4.79 -2.12 10.59
C GLU A 121 -4.61 -3.58 10.15
N ARG A 122 -5.54 -4.14 9.35
CA ARG A 122 -5.37 -5.46 8.71
C ARG A 122 -4.05 -5.53 7.93
N TRP A 123 -3.76 -4.52 7.10
CA TRP A 123 -2.53 -4.44 6.33
C TRP A 123 -1.31 -4.15 7.20
N LEU A 124 -1.44 -3.23 8.15
CA LEU A 124 -0.34 -2.85 9.04
C LEU A 124 0.18 -4.02 9.89
N ARG A 125 -0.68 -4.96 10.27
CA ARG A 125 -0.28 -6.16 11.02
C ARG A 125 0.63 -7.11 10.23
N ILE A 126 0.50 -7.15 8.91
CA ILE A 126 1.28 -8.08 8.06
C ILE A 126 2.53 -7.43 7.46
N MET A 127 2.57 -6.11 7.34
CA MET A 127 3.71 -5.37 6.78
C MET A 127 5.06 -5.66 7.48
N PRO A 128 5.15 -5.80 8.82
CA PRO A 128 6.39 -6.21 9.48
C PRO A 128 6.90 -7.60 9.07
N ALA A 129 5.99 -8.54 8.76
CA ALA A 129 6.35 -9.86 8.24
C ALA A 129 6.82 -9.77 6.78
N MET A 130 6.29 -8.82 6.00
CA MET A 130 6.78 -8.51 4.65
C MET A 130 8.13 -7.78 4.63
N LYS A 131 8.61 -7.28 5.78
CA LYS A 131 9.70 -6.28 5.86
C LYS A 131 9.46 -5.04 4.98
N CYS A 132 8.20 -4.66 4.83
CA CYS A 132 7.78 -3.47 4.09
C CYS A 132 7.38 -2.38 5.08
N ASP A 133 7.92 -1.18 4.93
CA ASP A 133 7.71 -0.06 5.85
C ASP A 133 6.95 1.11 5.22
N LEU A 134 6.44 0.98 3.99
CA LEU A 134 5.75 2.04 3.28
C LEU A 134 4.42 1.55 2.71
N LEU A 135 3.34 2.23 3.09
CA LEU A 135 2.00 2.00 2.56
C LEU A 135 1.61 3.17 1.65
N LEU A 136 1.26 2.88 0.41
CA LEU A 136 0.64 3.87 -0.48
C LEU A 136 -0.85 3.97 -0.16
N VAL A 137 -1.32 5.18 0.12
CA VAL A 137 -2.73 5.54 0.18
C VAL A 137 -3.03 6.41 -1.03
N CYS A 138 -4.01 6.07 -1.85
CA CYS A 138 -4.35 6.87 -3.02
C CYS A 138 -5.63 7.69 -2.81
N SER A 139 -5.78 8.81 -3.52
CA SER A 139 -7.06 9.48 -3.63
C SER A 139 -8.08 8.63 -4.41
N ASN A 140 -9.36 8.96 -4.32
CA ASN A 140 -10.44 8.10 -4.79
C ASN A 140 -11.33 8.77 -5.83
N HIS A 141 -11.98 7.91 -6.62
CA HIS A 141 -13.13 8.28 -7.41
C HIS A 141 -14.40 8.09 -6.57
N ILE A 142 -15.02 9.19 -6.17
CA ILE A 142 -16.29 9.23 -5.44
C ILE A 142 -17.42 9.37 -6.47
N PRO A 143 -18.33 8.38 -6.56
CA PRO A 143 -19.46 8.45 -7.49
C PRO A 143 -20.44 9.56 -7.11
N ALA A 144 -21.26 9.99 -8.08
CA ALA A 144 -22.25 11.04 -7.86
C ALA A 144 -23.22 10.72 -6.71
N PRO A 145 -23.69 11.74 -5.96
CA PRO A 145 -23.48 13.18 -6.17
C PRO A 145 -22.06 13.66 -5.82
N TYR A 146 -21.63 14.79 -6.39
CA TYR A 146 -20.32 15.37 -6.10
C TYR A 146 -20.21 15.65 -4.59
N PRO A 147 -19.11 15.23 -3.93
CA PRO A 147 -19.01 15.27 -2.46
C PRO A 147 -18.88 16.69 -1.89
N ILE A 148 -18.57 17.69 -2.71
CA ILE A 148 -18.50 19.08 -2.25
C ILE A 148 -19.84 19.77 -2.53
N SER A 149 -20.39 20.39 -1.51
CA SER A 149 -21.64 21.16 -1.56
C SER A 149 -21.53 22.44 -0.71
N GLU A 150 -22.61 23.22 -0.61
CA GLU A 150 -22.66 24.37 0.30
C GLU A 150 -22.54 23.94 1.76
N GLU A 151 -23.09 22.78 2.12
CA GLU A 151 -23.08 22.21 3.47
C GLU A 151 -21.77 21.48 3.79
N PHE A 152 -21.06 20.98 2.77
CA PHE A 152 -19.77 20.33 2.93
C PHE A 152 -18.75 20.91 1.96
N THR A 153 -18.09 21.98 2.39
CA THR A 153 -17.17 22.74 1.58
C THR A 153 -15.86 21.99 1.32
N LEU A 154 -15.06 22.47 0.35
CA LEU A 154 -13.73 21.93 0.06
C LEU A 154 -12.80 21.99 1.29
N GLU A 155 -12.87 23.07 2.07
CA GLU A 155 -12.05 23.21 3.28
C GLU A 155 -12.44 22.18 4.35
N MET A 156 -13.74 21.93 4.54
CA MET A 156 -14.21 20.88 5.44
C MET A 156 -13.76 19.49 4.99
N TYR A 157 -13.71 19.24 3.67
CA TYR A 157 -13.13 18.01 3.13
C TYR A 157 -11.66 17.88 3.51
N TYR A 158 -10.86 18.94 3.32
CA TYR A 158 -9.44 18.93 3.66
C TYR A 158 -9.20 18.77 5.16
N ASP A 159 -9.96 19.46 6.01
CA ASP A 159 -9.86 19.31 7.46
C ASP A 159 -10.18 17.88 7.91
N ALA A 160 -11.23 17.26 7.35
CA ALA A 160 -11.56 15.86 7.62
C ALA A 160 -10.46 14.91 7.13
N GLN A 161 -9.85 15.21 5.97
CA GLN A 161 -8.76 14.41 5.43
C GLN A 161 -7.48 14.51 6.28
N VAL A 162 -7.15 15.72 6.74
CA VAL A 162 -6.02 15.97 7.66
C VAL A 162 -6.23 15.22 8.97
N ASP A 163 -7.42 15.28 9.55
CA ASP A 163 -7.73 14.54 10.78
C ASP A 163 -7.59 13.02 10.59
N ALA A 164 -8.16 12.48 9.51
CA ALA A 164 -8.04 11.05 9.18
C ALA A 164 -6.58 10.61 9.01
N PHE A 165 -5.75 11.39 8.28
CA PHE A 165 -4.33 11.07 8.12
C PHE A 165 -3.52 11.25 9.40
N ARG A 166 -3.90 12.16 10.32
CA ARG A 166 -3.27 12.24 11.65
C ARG A 166 -3.50 10.96 12.45
N GLN A 167 -4.74 10.46 12.45
CA GLN A 167 -5.10 9.23 13.14
C GLN A 167 -4.44 8.01 12.50
N LEU A 168 -4.41 7.94 11.17
CA LEU A 168 -3.72 6.86 10.44
C LEU A 168 -2.20 6.90 10.71
N GLY A 169 -1.58 8.08 10.65
CA GLY A 169 -0.18 8.27 11.02
C GLY A 169 0.12 7.75 12.43
N ALA A 170 -0.72 8.08 13.42
CA ALA A 170 -0.55 7.59 14.79
C ALA A 170 -0.72 6.06 14.91
N LEU A 171 -1.61 5.47 14.12
CA LEU A 171 -1.78 4.03 14.07
C LEU A 171 -0.53 3.33 13.51
N THR A 172 0.04 3.84 12.41
CA THR A 172 1.19 3.23 11.72
C THR A 172 2.50 3.24 12.52
N GLU A 173 2.68 4.18 13.45
CA GLU A 173 3.85 4.22 14.34
C GLU A 173 4.01 2.93 15.15
N LYS A 174 2.89 2.30 15.55
CA LYS A 174 2.89 1.02 16.29
C LYS A 174 3.54 -0.12 15.51
N TYR A 175 3.60 0.00 14.18
CA TYR A 175 4.10 -1.00 13.26
C TYR A 175 5.41 -0.58 12.58
N GLY A 176 5.91 0.63 12.85
CA GLY A 176 7.07 1.19 12.16
C GLY A 176 6.81 1.48 10.67
N VAL A 177 5.56 1.77 10.30
CA VAL A 177 5.15 2.01 8.92
C VAL A 177 5.02 3.51 8.64
N ARG A 178 5.42 3.90 7.43
CA ARG A 178 5.23 5.22 6.82
C ARG A 178 4.09 5.17 5.82
N ILE A 179 3.46 6.31 5.58
CA ILE A 179 2.38 6.46 4.62
C ILE A 179 2.80 7.44 3.55
N GLY A 180 2.56 7.10 2.30
CA GLY A 180 2.61 8.05 1.20
C GLY A 180 1.23 8.25 0.61
N TYR A 181 0.77 9.50 0.57
CA TYR A 181 -0.48 9.85 -0.09
C TYR A 181 -0.21 10.17 -1.57
N GLU A 182 -0.92 9.50 -2.46
CA GLU A 182 -0.82 9.65 -3.91
C GLU A 182 -2.12 10.28 -4.47
N PRO A 183 -2.05 11.42 -5.19
CA PRO A 183 -3.18 11.91 -5.96
C PRO A 183 -3.33 11.07 -7.23
N LEU A 184 -4.53 10.56 -7.51
CA LEU A 184 -4.85 10.01 -8.84
C LEU A 184 -5.32 11.14 -9.75
N SER A 185 -4.84 11.21 -10.99
CA SER A 185 -5.25 12.27 -11.94
C SER A 185 -6.74 12.24 -12.28
N TRP A 186 -7.44 11.15 -11.96
CA TRP A 186 -8.88 10.97 -12.07
C TRP A 186 -9.64 11.00 -10.72
N GLY A 187 -8.99 11.42 -9.63
CA GLY A 187 -9.64 11.56 -8.32
C GLY A 187 -10.76 12.60 -8.35
N THR A 188 -11.83 12.40 -7.56
CA THR A 188 -13.01 13.28 -7.61
C THR A 188 -12.76 14.65 -6.96
N VAL A 189 -12.01 14.69 -5.84
CA VAL A 189 -11.69 15.94 -5.11
C VAL A 189 -10.20 16.20 -5.13
N VAL A 190 -9.40 15.23 -4.68
CA VAL A 190 -7.93 15.30 -4.67
C VAL A 190 -7.40 14.59 -5.91
N HIS A 191 -6.81 15.35 -6.83
CA HIS A 191 -6.39 14.86 -8.15
C HIS A 191 -5.08 15.49 -8.66
N ASN A 192 -4.38 16.26 -7.82
CA ASN A 192 -3.05 16.76 -8.14
C ASN A 192 -2.16 16.83 -6.90
N TRP A 193 -0.84 16.90 -7.14
CA TRP A 193 0.17 16.87 -6.09
C TRP A 193 0.12 18.06 -5.13
N MET A 194 -0.35 19.24 -5.57
CA MET A 194 -0.41 20.42 -4.71
C MET A 194 -1.47 20.24 -3.62
N GLN A 195 -2.60 19.61 -3.95
CA GLN A 195 -3.66 19.32 -2.98
C GLN A 195 -3.18 18.32 -1.93
N VAL A 196 -2.53 17.24 -2.37
CA VAL A 196 -1.95 16.25 -1.45
C VAL A 196 -0.86 16.87 -0.58
N TRP A 197 -0.02 17.73 -1.14
CA TRP A 197 1.00 18.45 -0.38
C TRP A 197 0.39 19.37 0.69
N ASP A 198 -0.68 20.10 0.37
CA ASP A 198 -1.38 20.94 1.35
C ASP A 198 -1.92 20.11 2.52
N ILE A 199 -2.58 18.98 2.24
CA ILE A 199 -3.10 18.06 3.25
C ILE A 199 -1.94 17.49 4.10
N VAL A 200 -0.93 16.89 3.47
CA VAL A 200 0.21 16.25 4.17
C VAL A 200 0.96 17.26 5.04
N LYS A 201 1.15 18.49 4.56
CA LYS A 201 1.79 19.54 5.36
C LYS A 201 0.99 19.88 6.61
N ARG A 202 -0.34 19.94 6.53
CA ARG A 202 -1.24 20.19 7.67
C ARG A 202 -1.31 19.02 8.64
N VAL A 203 -1.05 17.77 8.20
CA VAL A 203 -1.04 16.59 9.07
C VAL A 203 0.03 16.70 10.17
N GLU A 204 1.17 17.31 9.87
CA GLU A 204 2.28 17.56 10.81
C GLU A 204 2.81 16.28 11.51
N ARG A 205 3.05 15.21 10.73
CA ARG A 205 3.66 13.96 11.22
C ARG A 205 4.78 13.49 10.29
N GLU A 206 5.92 13.08 10.84
CA GLU A 206 7.11 12.69 10.07
C GLU A 206 6.92 11.42 9.23
N ASN A 207 6.01 10.54 9.63
CA ASN A 207 5.71 9.29 8.93
C ASN A 207 4.59 9.40 7.89
N VAL A 208 4.06 10.61 7.62
CA VAL A 208 3.07 10.87 6.58
C VAL A 208 3.68 11.77 5.52
N GLY A 209 3.76 11.28 4.29
CA GLY A 209 4.41 11.95 3.16
C GLY A 209 3.57 11.92 1.88
N VAL A 210 4.19 12.40 0.81
CA VAL A 210 3.61 12.40 -0.55
C VAL A 210 4.28 11.31 -1.38
N LEU A 211 3.50 10.55 -2.14
CA LEU A 211 3.98 9.69 -3.21
C LEU A 211 3.66 10.34 -4.56
N LEU A 212 4.69 10.50 -5.38
CA LEU A 212 4.60 11.12 -6.70
C LEU A 212 4.71 10.05 -7.78
N ASP A 213 3.62 9.83 -8.49
CA ASP A 213 3.59 9.07 -9.73
C ASP A 213 3.65 10.02 -10.93
N SER A 214 4.48 9.69 -11.92
CA SER A 214 4.69 10.58 -13.07
C SER A 214 3.46 10.75 -13.95
N PHE A 215 2.66 9.70 -14.16
CA PHE A 215 1.41 9.79 -14.92
C PHE A 215 0.36 10.62 -14.17
N ASN A 216 0.29 10.48 -12.85
CA ASN A 216 -0.66 11.23 -12.05
C ASN A 216 -0.23 12.68 -11.79
N THR A 217 1.06 12.99 -11.94
CA THR A 217 1.63 14.31 -11.58
C THR A 217 1.91 15.22 -12.80
N LEU A 218 2.31 14.66 -13.95
CA LEU A 218 2.76 15.40 -15.15
C LEU A 218 1.65 15.54 -16.20
#